data_AF-A0AAD6DI12-F1
#
_entry.id   AF-A0AAD6DI12-F1
#
_cell.length_a   1.000
_cell.length_b   1.000
_cell.length_c   1.000
_cell.angle_alpha   90.00
_cell.angle_beta   90.00
_cell.angle_gamma   90.00
#
_symmetry.space_group_name_H-M   'P 1'
#
loop_
_entity.id
_entity.type
_entity.pdbx_description
1 polymer ?
#
loop_
_entity_poly.entity_id
_entity_poly.type
_entity_poly.pdbx_seq_one_letter_code
_entity_poly.pdbx_strand_id
1 'polypeptide(L)'
;MAARKRGRPWAAMGTRGYAAAYVRLSSPLLPHGSTGPATKQRINVLPWFAALQDDGNTLDIPERGTFEDLSKAHRDLSPAPKTPSGLTSAKHGKGPSAFPAASKLHLDNHISACLVGAEQWHARRVAKELDILFGRDEQAAGDFITVWRNKVRAQYVQKFEEQEEMERELYGPQSFFYRVEHGLYSP
;
A
#
# COMPACT_ATOMS: atom_id res chain seq x y z
N MET A 1 -32.53 44.02 -9.52
CA MET A 1 -31.08 44.28 -9.69
C MET A 1 -30.35 43.63 -8.51
N ALA A 2 -29.46 42.68 -8.82
CA ALA A 2 -28.47 42.02 -7.97
C ALA A 2 -28.90 41.35 -6.64
N ALA A 3 -29.23 40.05 -6.71
CA ALA A 3 -29.12 39.15 -5.58
C ALA A 3 -27.64 38.97 -5.19
N ARG A 4 -27.32 39.29 -3.93
CA ARG A 4 -26.00 39.09 -3.30
C ARG A 4 -25.62 37.61 -3.34
N LYS A 5 -24.68 37.23 -4.23
CA LYS A 5 -24.01 35.92 -4.20
C LYS A 5 -23.24 35.77 -2.88
N ARG A 6 -23.86 35.14 -1.87
CA ARG A 6 -23.14 34.54 -0.75
C ARG A 6 -22.62 33.17 -1.17
N GLY A 7 -21.64 33.16 -2.05
CA GLY A 7 -20.78 32.00 -2.25
C GLY A 7 -19.48 32.26 -1.52
N ARG A 8 -19.26 31.62 -0.37
CA ARG A 8 -17.89 31.53 0.16
C ARG A 8 -17.10 30.75 -0.91
N PRO A 9 -15.95 31.25 -1.40
CA PRO A 9 -15.13 30.48 -2.29
C PRO A 9 -14.72 29.20 -1.57
N TRP A 10 -14.88 28.05 -2.23
CA TRP A 10 -14.41 26.74 -1.76
C TRP A 10 -12.89 26.69 -1.48
N ALA A 11 -12.17 27.76 -1.78
CA ALA A 11 -10.73 27.93 -1.58
C ALA A 11 -10.27 27.93 -0.10
N ALA A 12 -11.19 27.95 0.87
CA ALA A 12 -10.84 28.05 2.30
C ALA A 12 -10.89 26.73 3.10
N MET A 13 -11.18 25.58 2.47
CA MET A 13 -10.81 24.28 3.07
C MET A 13 -9.42 23.90 2.56
N GLY A 14 -8.41 24.61 3.06
CA GLY A 14 -7.03 24.22 2.86
C GLY A 14 -6.82 22.82 3.41
N THR A 15 -6.68 21.84 2.51
CA THR A 15 -6.06 20.56 2.87
C THR A 15 -4.68 20.89 3.39
N ARG A 16 -4.45 20.70 4.70
CA ARG A 16 -3.08 20.65 5.22
C ARG A 16 -2.33 19.65 4.34
N GLY A 17 -1.22 20.08 3.75
CA GLY A 17 -0.39 19.19 2.96
C GLY A 17 -0.04 17.95 3.78
N TYR A 18 -0.02 16.79 3.14
CA TYR A 18 0.38 15.55 3.80
C TYR A 18 1.90 15.57 3.99
N ALA A 19 2.34 15.32 5.23
CA ALA A 19 3.76 15.08 5.52
C ALA A 19 4.21 13.74 4.92
N ALA A 20 5.52 13.54 4.82
CA ALA A 20 6.07 12.23 4.44
C ALA A 20 5.53 11.13 5.39
N ALA A 21 5.27 9.95 4.83
CA ALA A 21 4.67 8.79 5.52
C ALA A 21 3.23 8.99 6.06
N TYR A 22 2.55 10.09 5.71
CA TYR A 22 1.12 10.22 6.03
C TYR A 22 0.29 9.23 5.20
N VAL A 23 -0.61 8.51 5.86
CA VAL A 23 -1.54 7.58 5.20
C VAL A 23 -2.91 8.22 5.07
N ARG A 24 -3.41 8.32 3.84
CA ARG A 24 -4.79 8.69 3.56
C ARG A 24 -5.56 7.45 3.10
N LEU A 25 -6.59 7.08 3.84
CA LEU A 25 -7.57 6.08 3.43
C LEU A 25 -8.82 6.81 2.91
N SER A 26 -9.32 6.42 1.74
CA SER A 26 -10.52 6.99 1.15
C SER A 26 -11.28 5.95 0.35
N SER A 27 -12.61 6.02 0.39
CA SER A 27 -13.45 5.21 -0.49
C SER A 27 -13.22 5.59 -1.96
N PRO A 28 -13.13 4.63 -2.89
CA PRO A 28 -12.98 4.89 -4.31
C PRO A 28 -14.21 5.59 -4.91
N LEU A 29 -15.36 5.53 -4.23
CA LEU A 29 -16.61 6.20 -4.65
C LEU A 29 -16.59 7.71 -4.40
N LEU A 30 -15.64 8.22 -3.61
CA LEU A 30 -15.52 9.66 -3.40
C LEU A 30 -14.88 10.30 -4.64
N PRO A 31 -15.47 11.37 -5.20
CA PRO A 31 -14.82 12.14 -6.25
C PRO A 31 -13.43 12.60 -5.78
N HIS A 32 -12.40 12.21 -6.51
CA HIS A 32 -11.02 12.50 -6.16
C HIS A 32 -10.21 12.88 -7.40
N GLY A 33 -9.16 13.65 -7.19
CA GLY A 33 -8.26 14.13 -8.22
C GLY A 33 -7.16 14.99 -7.61
N SER A 34 -6.22 15.43 -8.45
CA SER A 34 -5.24 16.44 -8.08
C SER A 34 -5.30 17.60 -9.06
N THR A 35 -5.24 18.83 -8.56
CA THR A 35 -5.08 20.01 -9.39
C THR A 35 -3.70 19.98 -10.05
N GLY A 36 -3.65 20.14 -11.37
CA GLY A 36 -2.40 20.24 -12.12
C GLY A 36 -2.02 21.69 -12.45
N PRO A 37 -0.81 21.92 -13.01
CA PRO A 37 0.27 20.94 -13.18
C PRO A 37 1.01 20.66 -11.86
N ALA A 38 1.70 19.52 -11.78
CA ALA A 38 2.56 19.23 -10.64
C ALA A 38 3.76 20.19 -10.63
N THR A 39 3.94 20.95 -9.55
CA THR A 39 5.05 21.91 -9.41
C THR A 39 6.30 21.31 -8.77
N LYS A 40 6.20 20.06 -8.28
CA LYS A 40 7.28 19.27 -7.66
C LYS A 40 7.04 17.80 -7.93
N GLN A 41 8.11 17.01 -7.93
CA GLN A 41 7.98 15.55 -7.93
C GLN A 41 7.30 15.09 -6.64
N ARG A 42 6.26 14.25 -6.79
CA ARG A 42 5.52 13.64 -5.68
C ARG A 42 5.51 12.14 -5.88
N ILE A 43 6.06 11.41 -4.91
CA ILE A 43 6.00 9.95 -4.89
C ILE A 43 4.82 9.56 -3.99
N ASN A 44 3.85 8.84 -4.56
CA ASN A 44 2.74 8.27 -3.83
C ASN A 44 2.76 6.75 -4.00
N VAL A 45 2.67 6.03 -2.88
CA VAL A 45 2.34 4.60 -2.90
C VAL A 45 0.83 4.49 -2.77
N LEU A 46 0.18 3.83 -3.73
CA LEU A 46 -1.28 3.72 -3.83
C LEU A 46 -1.70 2.26 -3.68
N PRO A 47 -1.76 1.71 -2.45
CA PRO A 47 -2.34 0.40 -2.22
C PRO A 47 -3.86 0.49 -2.40
N TRP A 48 -4.44 -0.40 -3.21
CA TRP A 48 -5.89 -0.57 -3.30
C TRP A 48 -6.28 -1.92 -2.69
N PHE A 49 -7.25 -1.89 -1.79
CA PHE A 49 -7.93 -3.09 -1.35
C PHE A 49 -8.97 -3.47 -2.40
N ALA A 50 -8.87 -4.68 -2.91
CA ALA A 50 -9.86 -5.27 -3.82
C ALA A 50 -10.64 -6.34 -3.07
N ALA A 51 -11.97 -6.33 -3.20
CA ALA A 51 -12.79 -7.43 -2.73
C ALA A 51 -12.68 -8.63 -3.70
N LEU A 52 -12.96 -9.82 -3.19
CA LEU A 52 -13.23 -11.00 -4.00
C LEU A 52 -14.74 -11.12 -4.22
N GLN A 53 -15.14 -11.64 -5.37
CA GLN A 53 -16.51 -12.05 -5.61
C GLN A 53 -16.85 -13.34 -4.85
N ASP A 54 -18.11 -13.75 -4.93
CA ASP A 54 -18.63 -14.94 -4.24
C ASP A 54 -17.94 -16.24 -4.68
N ASP A 55 -17.32 -16.25 -5.86
CA ASP A 55 -16.51 -17.38 -6.35
C ASP A 55 -15.16 -17.53 -5.61
N GLY A 56 -14.81 -16.58 -4.74
CA GLY A 56 -13.58 -16.58 -3.95
C GLY A 56 -12.31 -16.42 -4.78
N ASN A 57 -12.41 -16.06 -6.05
CA ASN A 57 -11.28 -16.01 -6.99
C ASN A 57 -11.27 -14.76 -7.85
N THR A 58 -12.41 -14.30 -8.34
CA THR A 58 -12.47 -13.11 -9.21
C THR A 58 -12.44 -11.84 -8.37
N LEU A 59 -11.68 -10.82 -8.80
CA LEU A 59 -11.68 -9.52 -8.12
C LEU A 59 -13.01 -8.77 -8.31
N ASP A 60 -13.23 -7.76 -7.46
CA ASP A 60 -14.39 -6.86 -7.45
C ASP A 60 -14.75 -6.30 -8.83
N ILE A 61 -13.74 -6.07 -9.66
CA ILE A 61 -13.89 -5.80 -11.09
C ILE A 61 -13.22 -6.96 -11.86
N PRO A 62 -13.98 -7.81 -12.56
CA PRO A 62 -13.46 -9.00 -13.23
C PRO A 62 -12.27 -8.74 -14.14
N GLU A 63 -12.27 -7.59 -14.82
CA GLU A 63 -11.21 -7.21 -15.74
C GLU A 63 -9.89 -6.94 -15.03
N ARG A 64 -9.84 -6.82 -13.70
CA ARG A 64 -8.60 -6.58 -12.93
C ARG A 64 -7.78 -7.84 -12.66
N GLY A 65 -8.35 -9.02 -12.87
CA GLY A 65 -7.67 -10.31 -12.68
C GLY A 65 -8.27 -11.12 -11.54
N THR A 66 -7.46 -11.98 -10.96
CA THR A 66 -7.88 -13.00 -9.99
C THR A 66 -7.09 -12.91 -8.67
N PHE A 67 -7.58 -13.62 -7.65
CA PHE A 67 -6.84 -13.88 -6.41
C PHE A 67 -5.48 -14.50 -6.69
N GLU A 68 -5.40 -15.46 -7.61
CA GLU A 68 -4.16 -16.15 -7.95
C GLU A 68 -3.13 -15.19 -8.56
N ASP A 69 -3.58 -14.23 -9.40
CA ASP A 69 -2.71 -13.19 -9.95
C ASP A 69 -2.11 -12.31 -8.85
N LEU A 70 -2.93 -11.90 -7.87
CA LEU A 70 -2.47 -11.09 -6.73
C LEU A 70 -1.57 -11.90 -5.79
N SER A 71 -1.96 -13.13 -5.46
CA SER A 71 -1.18 -14.03 -4.61
C SER A 71 0.20 -14.26 -5.20
N LYS A 72 0.28 -14.54 -6.51
CA LYS A 72 1.54 -14.66 -7.23
C LYS A 72 2.33 -13.36 -7.22
N ALA A 73 1.71 -12.22 -7.49
CA ALA A 73 2.38 -10.91 -7.50
C ALA A 73 3.02 -10.59 -6.14
N HIS A 74 2.27 -10.78 -5.04
CA HIS A 74 2.77 -10.56 -3.68
C HIS A 74 3.84 -11.57 -3.27
N ARG A 75 3.65 -12.85 -3.60
CA ARG A 75 4.65 -13.88 -3.34
C ARG A 75 5.93 -13.65 -4.15
N ASP A 76 5.85 -13.19 -5.38
CA ASP A 76 7.04 -13.06 -6.23
C ASP A 76 7.62 -11.63 -6.17
N LEU A 77 7.02 -10.73 -5.36
CA LEU A 77 7.33 -9.29 -5.30
C LEU A 77 7.40 -8.67 -6.70
N SER A 78 6.47 -9.08 -7.55
CA SER A 78 6.40 -8.71 -8.96
C SER A 78 5.12 -7.93 -9.24
N PRO A 79 5.10 -7.08 -10.29
CA PRO A 79 3.86 -6.41 -10.67
C PRO A 79 2.80 -7.43 -11.11
N ALA A 80 1.57 -7.28 -10.61
CA ALA A 80 0.43 -8.00 -11.14
C ALA A 80 0.22 -7.69 -12.65
N PRO A 81 -0.42 -8.59 -13.42
CA PRO A 81 -0.65 -8.41 -14.86
C PRO A 81 -1.39 -7.11 -15.20
N LYS A 82 -2.27 -6.66 -14.30
CA LYS A 82 -3.06 -5.45 -14.43
C LYS A 82 -2.94 -4.63 -13.15
N THR A 83 -2.85 -3.32 -13.32
CA THR A 83 -3.01 -2.41 -12.19
C THR A 83 -4.47 -2.37 -11.79
N PRO A 84 -4.79 -1.97 -10.55
CA PRO A 84 -6.18 -1.95 -10.16
C PRO A 84 -6.96 -0.82 -10.89
N SER A 85 -6.31 0.12 -11.58
CA SER A 85 -6.99 1.01 -12.55
C SER A 85 -7.45 0.31 -13.85
N GLY A 86 -7.16 -0.98 -14.01
CA GLY A 86 -7.39 -1.75 -15.25
C GLY A 86 -6.33 -1.53 -16.34
N LEU A 87 -5.41 -0.57 -16.13
CA LEU A 87 -4.30 -0.30 -17.04
C LEU A 87 -3.15 -1.29 -16.83
N THR A 88 -2.37 -1.55 -17.88
CA THR A 88 -1.16 -2.36 -17.74
C THR A 88 -0.06 -1.59 -17.02
N SER A 89 0.78 -2.30 -16.27
CA SER A 89 1.91 -1.73 -15.52
C SER A 89 2.92 -1.00 -16.43
N ALA A 90 2.90 -1.26 -17.74
CA ALA A 90 3.70 -0.56 -18.74
C ALA A 90 3.40 0.96 -18.81
N LYS A 91 2.16 1.39 -18.49
CA LYS A 91 1.79 2.82 -18.47
C LYS A 91 2.32 3.58 -17.26
N HIS A 92 2.79 2.88 -16.22
CA HIS A 92 3.22 3.48 -14.96
C HIS A 92 4.74 3.54 -14.78
N GLY A 93 5.51 3.25 -15.83
CA GLY A 93 6.97 3.12 -15.75
C GLY A 93 7.33 1.80 -15.07
N LYS A 94 7.88 0.86 -15.82
CA LYS A 94 8.37 -0.41 -15.29
C LYS A 94 9.89 -0.39 -15.34
N GLY A 95 10.55 -0.68 -14.22
CA GLY A 95 11.97 -0.98 -14.21
C GLY A 95 12.27 -2.21 -15.08
N PRO A 96 13.50 -2.35 -15.60
CA PRO A 96 13.87 -3.46 -16.48
C PRO A 96 13.75 -4.83 -15.79
N SER A 97 13.89 -4.87 -14.47
CA SER A 97 13.77 -6.07 -13.63
C SER A 97 13.03 -5.75 -12.32
N ALA A 98 12.69 -6.78 -11.56
CA ALA A 98 12.26 -6.62 -10.18
C ALA A 98 13.37 -5.91 -9.36
N PHE A 99 12.97 -5.19 -8.32
CA PHE A 99 13.93 -4.54 -7.43
C PHE A 99 14.65 -5.62 -6.61
N PRO A 100 15.98 -5.75 -6.74
CA PRO A 100 16.69 -6.90 -6.20
C PRO A 100 16.80 -6.89 -4.67
N ALA A 101 16.76 -5.71 -4.04
CA ALA A 101 16.73 -5.59 -2.58
C ALA A 101 15.31 -5.67 -1.99
N ALA A 102 14.29 -6.07 -2.79
CA ALA A 102 12.93 -6.20 -2.30
C ALA A 102 12.83 -7.33 -1.27
N SER A 103 12.32 -7.02 -0.08
CA SER A 103 12.20 -7.96 1.03
C SER A 103 10.74 -8.19 1.42
N LYS A 104 10.44 -9.36 1.99
CA LYS A 104 9.10 -9.72 2.50
C LYS A 104 9.06 -9.59 4.01
N LEU A 105 7.92 -9.12 4.51
CA LEU A 105 7.56 -9.26 5.91
C LEU A 105 7.00 -10.66 6.15
N HIS A 106 7.32 -11.25 7.31
CA HIS A 106 6.73 -12.51 7.74
C HIS A 106 5.40 -12.23 8.43
N LEU A 107 4.31 -12.57 7.72
CA LEU A 107 2.95 -12.34 8.15
C LEU A 107 2.42 -13.58 8.87
N ASP A 108 2.70 -13.67 10.17
CA ASP A 108 2.31 -14.83 10.98
C ASP A 108 0.85 -14.82 11.41
N ASN A 109 0.13 -13.71 11.22
CA ASN A 109 -1.30 -13.66 11.43
C ASN A 109 -2.08 -13.81 10.11
N HIS A 110 -3.24 -14.42 10.21
CA HIS A 110 -4.06 -14.84 9.08
C HIS A 110 -4.74 -13.66 8.40
N ILE A 111 -5.11 -12.60 9.14
CA ILE A 111 -5.68 -11.39 8.55
C ILE A 111 -4.67 -10.69 7.65
N SER A 112 -3.42 -10.48 8.10
CA SER A 112 -2.43 -9.79 7.24
C SER A 112 -2.02 -10.68 6.07
N ALA A 113 -1.88 -12.00 6.29
CA ALA A 113 -1.63 -12.95 5.21
C ALA A 113 -2.73 -12.89 4.15
N CYS A 114 -4.00 -12.81 4.56
CA CYS A 114 -5.11 -12.64 3.64
C CYS A 114 -5.06 -11.32 2.86
N LEU A 115 -4.71 -10.21 3.51
CA LEU A 115 -4.63 -8.89 2.85
C LEU A 115 -3.56 -8.81 1.75
N VAL A 116 -2.58 -9.72 1.74
CA VAL A 116 -1.58 -9.83 0.67
C VAL A 116 -1.80 -11.05 -0.24
N GLY A 117 -2.96 -11.68 -0.17
CA GLY A 117 -3.30 -12.85 -1.00
C GLY A 117 -2.52 -14.12 -0.66
N ALA A 118 -1.87 -14.21 0.51
CA ALA A 118 -1.20 -15.45 0.94
C ALA A 118 -2.18 -16.47 1.54
N GLU A 119 -3.37 -16.02 1.96
CA GLU A 119 -4.45 -16.86 2.46
C GLU A 119 -5.80 -16.35 1.92
N GLN A 120 -6.80 -17.23 1.81
CA GLN A 120 -8.13 -16.85 1.36
C GLN A 120 -8.97 -16.25 2.51
N TRP A 121 -9.79 -15.24 2.20
CA TRP A 121 -10.60 -14.53 3.20
C TRP A 121 -11.55 -15.43 3.98
N HIS A 122 -12.09 -16.46 3.34
CA HIS A 122 -13.04 -17.38 3.96
C HIS A 122 -12.37 -18.50 4.78
N ALA A 123 -11.04 -18.50 4.89
CA ALA A 123 -10.35 -19.48 5.72
C ALA A 123 -10.77 -19.35 7.19
N ARG A 124 -11.06 -20.47 7.85
CA ARG A 124 -11.53 -20.47 9.25
C ARG A 124 -10.54 -19.79 10.20
N ARG A 125 -9.24 -19.80 9.86
CA ARG A 125 -8.18 -19.15 10.65
C ARG A 125 -8.30 -17.63 10.61
N VAL A 126 -8.57 -17.05 9.43
CA VAL A 126 -8.91 -15.63 9.27
C VAL A 126 -10.14 -15.28 10.09
N ALA A 127 -11.21 -16.08 9.99
CA ALA A 127 -12.44 -15.87 10.77
C ALA A 127 -12.18 -15.87 12.28
N LYS A 128 -11.32 -16.76 12.80
CA LYS A 128 -10.97 -16.79 14.22
C LYS A 128 -10.26 -15.52 14.70
N GLU A 129 -9.38 -14.93 13.88
CA GLU A 129 -8.74 -13.66 14.23
C GLU A 129 -9.73 -12.49 14.14
N LEU A 130 -10.65 -12.52 13.18
CA LEU A 130 -11.73 -11.54 13.09
C LEU A 130 -12.67 -11.61 14.30
N ASP A 131 -12.97 -12.82 14.79
CA ASP A 131 -13.76 -13.05 16.01
C ASP A 131 -13.10 -12.40 17.25
N ILE A 132 -11.76 -12.31 17.29
CA ILE A 132 -11.03 -11.60 18.35
C ILE A 132 -11.15 -10.08 18.15
N LEU A 133 -10.84 -9.58 16.95
CA LEU A 133 -10.83 -8.15 16.66
C LEU A 133 -12.18 -7.46 16.77
N PHE A 134 -13.24 -8.15 16.33
CA PHE A 134 -14.61 -7.64 16.28
C PHE A 134 -15.52 -8.32 17.32
N GLY A 135 -14.93 -9.09 18.23
CA GLY A 135 -15.62 -9.69 19.36
C GLY A 135 -16.06 -8.65 20.39
N ARG A 136 -16.72 -9.13 21.45
CA ARG A 136 -17.18 -8.26 22.55
C ARG A 136 -16.07 -7.86 23.53
N ASP A 137 -14.95 -8.58 23.49
CA ASP A 137 -13.81 -8.35 24.38
C ASP A 137 -12.85 -7.33 23.74
N GLU A 138 -13.08 -6.05 24.06
CA GLU A 138 -12.25 -4.95 23.58
C GLU A 138 -10.79 -5.06 24.05
N GLN A 139 -10.54 -5.65 25.22
CA GLN A 139 -9.19 -5.84 25.75
C GLN A 139 -8.44 -6.86 24.91
N ALA A 140 -9.06 -8.01 24.62
CA ALA A 140 -8.48 -9.02 23.74
C ALA A 140 -8.17 -8.46 22.34
N ALA A 141 -9.07 -7.65 21.77
CA ALA A 141 -8.83 -6.95 20.50
C ALA A 141 -7.64 -5.99 20.59
N GLY A 142 -7.57 -5.18 21.66
CA GLY A 142 -6.49 -4.23 21.91
C GLY A 142 -5.11 -4.92 22.06
N ASP A 143 -5.07 -6.02 22.80
CA ASP A 143 -3.86 -6.82 22.99
C ASP A 143 -3.41 -7.48 21.69
N PHE A 144 -4.34 -8.07 20.93
CA PHE A 144 -4.06 -8.64 19.61
C PHE A 144 -3.44 -7.60 18.68
N ILE A 145 -4.04 -6.40 18.58
CA ILE A 145 -3.52 -5.31 17.75
C ILE A 145 -2.13 -4.88 18.22
N THR A 146 -1.94 -4.68 19.52
CA THR A 146 -0.68 -4.16 20.09
C THR A 146 0.47 -5.14 19.86
N VAL A 147 0.25 -6.41 20.20
CA VAL A 147 1.24 -7.49 19.99
C VAL A 147 1.62 -7.58 18.52
N TRP A 148 0.62 -7.60 17.62
CA TRP A 148 0.88 -7.69 16.19
C TRP A 148 1.65 -6.50 15.65
N ARG A 149 1.25 -5.28 16.00
CA ARG A 149 1.91 -4.05 15.54
C ARG A 149 3.35 -3.96 16.02
N ASN A 150 3.63 -4.35 17.27
CA ASN A 150 4.99 -4.37 17.79
C ASN A 150 5.87 -5.35 17.03
N LYS A 151 5.34 -6.54 16.73
CA LYS A 151 6.05 -7.56 15.94
C LYS A 151 6.34 -7.08 14.51
N VAL A 152 5.34 -6.56 13.81
CA VAL A 152 5.52 -6.05 12.43
C VAL A 152 6.47 -4.86 12.39
N ARG A 153 6.40 -3.97 13.38
CA ARG A 153 7.33 -2.84 13.49
C ARG A 153 8.78 -3.32 13.63
N ALA A 154 9.04 -4.29 14.52
CA ALA A 154 10.38 -4.84 14.70
C ALA A 154 10.89 -5.48 13.40
N GLN A 155 10.06 -6.28 12.73
CA GLN A 155 10.41 -6.87 11.44
C GLN A 155 10.67 -5.81 10.37
N TYR A 156 9.86 -4.75 10.30
CA TYR A 156 10.02 -3.68 9.32
C TYR A 156 11.37 -2.98 9.48
N VAL A 157 11.77 -2.62 10.71
CA VAL A 157 13.06 -1.98 10.98
C VAL A 157 14.20 -2.87 10.49
N GLN A 158 14.20 -4.13 10.91
CA GLN A 158 15.22 -5.10 10.48
C GLN A 158 15.27 -5.25 8.95
N LYS A 159 14.10 -5.43 8.30
CA LYS A 159 14.02 -5.61 6.84
C LYS A 159 14.39 -4.37 6.06
N PHE A 160 14.20 -3.18 6.65
CA PHE A 160 14.61 -1.92 6.05
C PHE A 160 16.13 -1.76 6.08
N GLU A 161 16.77 -2.11 7.20
CA GLU A 161 18.24 -2.15 7.32
C GLU A 161 18.85 -3.15 6.32
N GLU A 162 18.31 -4.37 6.25
CA GLU A 162 18.73 -5.38 5.27
C GLU A 162 18.56 -4.87 3.82
N GLN A 163 17.45 -4.18 3.53
CA GLN A 163 17.20 -3.61 2.20
C GLN A 163 18.22 -2.52 1.86
N GLU A 164 18.55 -1.63 2.80
CA GLU A 164 19.58 -0.60 2.61
C GLU A 164 20.95 -1.23 2.32
N GLU A 165 21.36 -2.21 3.11
CA GLU A 165 22.62 -2.94 2.92
C GLU A 165 22.68 -3.61 1.54
N MET A 166 21.65 -4.38 1.17
CA MET A 166 21.56 -5.03 -0.14
C MET A 166 21.56 -4.02 -1.29
N GLU A 167 20.84 -2.91 -1.16
CA GLU A 167 20.82 -1.88 -2.19
C GLU A 167 22.21 -1.26 -2.39
N ARG A 168 22.91 -0.95 -1.29
CA ARG A 168 24.28 -0.42 -1.33
C ARG A 168 25.25 -1.41 -1.96
N GLU A 169 25.16 -2.69 -1.62
CA GLU A 169 26.00 -3.74 -2.21
C GLU A 169 25.77 -3.86 -3.72
N LEU A 170 24.51 -3.86 -4.17
CA LEU A 170 24.14 -4.10 -5.56
C LEU A 170 24.39 -2.90 -6.48
N TYR A 171 24.14 -1.68 -5.99
CA TYR A 171 24.23 -0.48 -6.82
C TYR A 171 25.48 0.37 -6.54
N GLY A 172 26.21 0.10 -5.45
CA GLY A 172 27.41 0.82 -5.06
C GLY A 172 27.19 2.34 -5.05
N PRO A 173 28.01 3.14 -5.76
CA PRO A 173 27.83 4.59 -5.84
C PRO A 173 26.49 5.06 -6.44
N GLN A 174 25.74 4.18 -7.11
CA GLN A 174 24.42 4.49 -7.67
C GLN A 174 23.26 4.18 -6.72
N SER A 175 23.52 3.58 -5.55
CA SER A 175 22.48 3.38 -4.53
C SER A 175 21.87 4.72 -4.10
N PHE A 176 20.57 4.73 -3.87
CA PHE A 176 19.86 5.88 -3.31
C PHE A 176 20.47 6.27 -1.96
N PHE A 177 20.69 5.29 -1.07
CA PHE A 177 21.25 5.53 0.26
C PHE A 177 22.67 6.11 0.19
N TYR A 178 23.54 5.54 -0.67
CA TYR A 178 24.88 6.10 -0.89
C TYR A 178 24.82 7.55 -1.37
N ARG A 179 23.96 7.84 -2.36
CA ARG A 179 23.85 9.18 -2.96
C ARG A 179 23.26 10.20 -1.99
N VAL A 180 22.31 9.81 -1.15
CA VAL A 180 21.77 10.69 -0.10
C VAL A 180 22.86 11.05 0.91
N GLU A 181 23.59 10.06 1.41
CA GLU A 181 24.66 10.24 2.40
C GLU A 181 25.78 11.16 1.91
N HIS A 182 26.12 11.09 0.62
CA HIS A 182 27.19 11.89 0.01
C HIS A 182 26.69 13.21 -0.62
N GLY A 183 25.41 13.57 -0.45
CA GLY A 183 24.84 14.80 -1.04
C GLY A 183 24.75 14.80 -2.57
N LEU A 184 24.76 13.61 -3.20
CA LEU A 184 24.70 13.38 -4.65
C LEU A 184 23.27 13.11 -5.16
N TYR A 185 22.29 13.08 -4.25
CA TYR A 185 20.88 12.91 -4.59
C TYR A 185 20.25 14.26 -4.96
N SER A 186 19.76 14.37 -6.19
CA SER A 186 18.89 15.46 -6.63
C SER A 186 17.49 14.88 -6.84
N PRO A 187 16.48 15.27 -6.04
CA PRO A 187 15.10 14.87 -6.23
C PRO A 187 14.46 15.46 -7.49
#